data_AF-A0A1A8RUS6-F1
#
_entry.id   AF-A0A1A8RUS6-F1
#
_cell.length_a   1.000
_cell.length_b   1.000
_cell.length_c   1.000
_cell.angle_alpha   90.00
_cell.angle_beta   90.00
_cell.angle_gamma   90.00
#
_symmetry.space_group_name_H-M   'P 1'
#
loop_
_entity.id
_entity.type
_entity.pdbx_description
1 polymer ?
#
loop_
_entity_poly.entity_id
_entity_poly.type
_entity_poly.pdbx_seq_one_letter_code
_entity_poly.pdbx_strand_id
1 'polypeptide(L)'
;MSPATRPAEDGGSFSSKVIGFVFVILLLDLLGFTLILPLLPSILDHYAQSGDVVYQSLQGVVDWFREAVGIPMEKKYNTVLFGGLIGSLFSLLQFLASPLTGALSDRHGRRPLLLLTTLGLMSSYAVWAVSRSFGMFLLFRVIGGVCKGNVSLCTAVVADLPCPKARNRGMAMIGVAFSLGFTVGPLMGAYFAISSRTSGNVFFQTPALLALAFSAADLLFIWLMLPETLPKDVKVSLWSTNATRVHAFATY
;
A
#
# COMPACT_ATOMS: atom_id res chain seq x y z
N MET A 1 32.28 -43.95 -6.83
CA MET A 1 30.90 -43.47 -6.61
C MET A 1 30.97 -42.36 -5.57
N SER A 2 30.81 -41.10 -5.98
CA SER A 2 30.67 -39.96 -5.07
C SER A 2 29.24 -39.44 -5.21
N PRO A 3 28.46 -39.30 -4.11
CA PRO A 3 27.08 -38.88 -4.20
C PRO A 3 26.97 -37.37 -4.47
N ALA A 4 25.90 -37.03 -5.17
CA ALA A 4 25.61 -35.75 -5.79
C ALA A 4 25.70 -34.53 -4.86
N THR A 5 26.47 -33.52 -5.27
CA THR A 5 26.25 -32.12 -4.87
C THR A 5 25.13 -31.54 -5.73
N ARG A 6 23.87 -31.67 -5.30
CA ARG A 6 22.78 -30.79 -5.77
C ARG A 6 22.02 -30.17 -4.59
N PRO A 7 22.52 -29.04 -4.02
CA PRO A 7 21.69 -28.15 -3.19
C PRO A 7 21.42 -26.77 -3.82
N ALA A 8 22.05 -26.44 -4.96
CA ALA A 8 22.08 -25.07 -5.49
C ALA A 8 20.93 -24.71 -6.46
N GLU A 9 20.35 -25.68 -7.17
CA GLU A 9 19.32 -25.39 -8.20
C GLU A 9 17.94 -25.05 -7.60
N ASP A 10 17.56 -25.67 -6.49
CA ASP A 10 16.23 -25.46 -5.87
C ASP A 10 16.07 -24.07 -5.22
N GLY A 11 17.13 -23.53 -4.61
CA GLY A 11 17.10 -22.21 -3.97
C GLY A 11 16.94 -21.03 -4.94
N GLY A 12 17.48 -21.17 -6.16
CA GLY A 12 17.37 -20.15 -7.21
C GLY A 12 15.98 -20.09 -7.85
N SER A 13 15.37 -21.26 -8.07
CA SER A 13 14.01 -21.39 -8.60
C SER A 13 12.97 -20.86 -7.61
N PHE A 14 13.08 -21.21 -6.33
CA PHE A 14 12.19 -20.72 -5.27
C PHE A 14 12.26 -19.19 -5.12
N SER A 15 13.47 -18.63 -4.99
CA SER A 15 13.66 -17.18 -4.81
C SER A 15 13.09 -16.39 -5.99
N SER A 16 13.25 -16.89 -7.22
CA SER A 16 12.70 -16.25 -8.42
C SER A 16 11.17 -16.23 -8.42
N LYS A 17 10.52 -17.30 -7.96
CA LYS A 17 9.06 -17.36 -7.81
C LYS A 17 8.55 -16.36 -6.76
N VAL A 18 9.19 -16.31 -5.58
CA VAL A 18 8.82 -15.37 -4.51
C VAL A 18 8.93 -13.92 -4.99
N ILE A 19 10.02 -13.58 -5.68
CA ILE A 19 10.20 -12.23 -6.27
C ILE A 19 9.08 -11.93 -7.26
N GLY A 20 8.71 -12.89 -8.12
CA GLY A 20 7.59 -12.75 -9.05
C GLY A 20 6.26 -12.51 -8.35
N PHE A 21 5.97 -13.24 -7.26
CA PHE A 21 4.76 -13.03 -6.47
C PHE A 21 4.73 -11.64 -5.83
N VAL A 22 5.81 -11.23 -5.18
CA VAL A 22 5.93 -9.89 -4.58
C VAL A 22 5.74 -8.80 -5.64
N PHE A 23 6.33 -8.97 -6.82
CA PHE A 23 6.16 -8.03 -7.93
C PHE A 23 4.69 -7.88 -8.34
N VAL A 24 3.98 -8.99 -8.54
CA VAL A 24 2.56 -8.96 -8.94
C VAL A 24 1.69 -8.34 -7.86
N ILE A 25 1.92 -8.71 -6.59
CA ILE A 25 1.18 -8.16 -5.43
C ILE A 25 1.31 -6.64 -5.40
N LEU A 26 2.55 -6.14 -5.44
CA LEU A 26 2.80 -4.71 -5.40
C LEU A 26 2.26 -4.02 -6.64
N LEU A 27 2.41 -4.60 -7.83
CA LEU A 27 1.93 -3.98 -9.06
C LEU A 27 0.41 -3.79 -9.01
N LEU A 28 -0.36 -4.80 -8.55
CA LEU A 28 -1.81 -4.69 -8.41
C LEU A 28 -2.22 -3.65 -7.36
N ASP A 29 -1.60 -3.66 -6.17
CA ASP A 29 -1.87 -2.64 -5.14
C ASP A 29 -1.55 -1.23 -5.65
N LEU A 30 -0.41 -1.05 -6.32
CA LEU A 30 0.03 0.25 -6.80
C LEU A 30 -0.85 0.76 -7.94
N LEU A 31 -1.29 -0.10 -8.85
CA LEU A 31 -2.28 0.26 -9.86
C LEU A 31 -3.56 0.77 -9.18
N GLY A 32 -4.11 0.03 -8.22
CA GLY A 32 -5.31 0.45 -7.48
C GLY A 32 -5.13 1.79 -6.75
N PHE A 33 -4.01 1.94 -6.03
CA PHE A 33 -3.72 3.12 -5.22
C PHE A 33 -3.50 4.38 -6.06
N THR A 34 -2.85 4.27 -7.20
CA THR A 34 -2.43 5.44 -7.98
C THR A 34 -3.53 5.99 -8.91
N LEU A 35 -4.61 5.23 -9.14
CA LEU A 35 -5.80 5.68 -9.90
C LEU A 35 -6.37 7.00 -9.37
N ILE A 36 -6.30 7.23 -8.04
CA ILE A 36 -6.87 8.39 -7.39
C ILE A 36 -6.04 9.67 -7.53
N LEU A 37 -4.73 9.56 -7.75
CA LEU A 37 -3.81 10.69 -7.67
C LEU A 37 -4.17 11.86 -8.61
N PRO A 38 -4.45 11.64 -9.91
CA PRO A 38 -4.83 12.74 -10.79
C PRO A 38 -6.26 13.24 -10.52
N LEU A 39 -7.09 12.44 -9.86
CA LEU A 39 -8.47 12.76 -9.55
C LEU A 39 -8.62 13.55 -8.25
N LEU A 40 -7.64 13.44 -7.35
CA LEU A 40 -7.71 14.02 -6.01
C LEU A 40 -8.08 15.51 -6.03
N PRO A 41 -7.45 16.39 -6.85
CA PRO A 41 -7.85 17.79 -6.92
C PRO A 41 -9.33 17.97 -7.32
N SER A 42 -9.79 17.22 -8.32
CA SER A 42 -11.17 17.29 -8.80
C SER A 42 -12.18 16.75 -7.78
N ILE A 43 -11.80 15.73 -6.99
CA ILE A 43 -12.63 15.16 -5.93
C ILE A 43 -12.82 16.18 -4.81
N LEU A 44 -11.74 16.87 -4.41
CA LEU A 44 -11.81 17.91 -3.39
C LEU A 44 -12.67 19.09 -3.87
N ASP A 45 -12.49 19.54 -5.11
CA ASP A 45 -13.32 20.58 -5.73
C ASP A 45 -14.81 20.20 -5.80
N HIS A 46 -15.12 18.92 -6.01
CA HIS A 46 -16.49 18.41 -6.00
C HIS A 46 -17.11 18.48 -4.60
N TYR A 47 -16.38 18.03 -3.57
CA TYR A 47 -16.87 18.08 -2.19
C TYR A 47 -16.90 19.51 -1.62
N ALA A 48 -16.03 20.42 -2.07
CA ALA A 48 -16.07 21.83 -1.68
C ALA A 48 -17.44 22.48 -1.97
N GLN A 49 -18.14 22.02 -3.02
CA GLN A 49 -19.45 22.54 -3.42
C GLN A 49 -20.62 21.95 -2.62
N SER A 50 -20.38 20.86 -1.87
CA SER A 50 -21.42 20.13 -1.16
C SER A 50 -21.82 20.72 0.21
N GLY A 51 -21.04 21.67 0.73
CA GLY A 51 -21.27 22.24 2.07
C GLY A 51 -21.00 21.26 3.22
N ASP A 52 -20.24 20.20 2.99
CA ASP A 52 -19.95 19.16 3.99
C ASP A 52 -19.18 19.74 5.20
N VAL A 53 -19.69 19.47 6.41
CA VAL A 53 -19.13 19.99 7.68
C VAL A 53 -17.70 19.50 7.93
N VAL A 54 -17.39 18.26 7.56
CA VAL A 54 -16.05 17.68 7.72
C VAL A 54 -15.08 18.36 6.75
N TYR A 55 -15.53 18.65 5.53
CA TYR A 55 -14.75 19.39 4.55
C TYR A 55 -14.41 20.79 5.08
N GLN A 56 -15.41 21.53 5.56
CA GLN A 56 -15.24 22.89 6.08
C GLN A 56 -14.30 22.93 7.30
N SER A 57 -14.39 21.93 8.18
CA SER A 57 -13.52 21.82 9.35
C SER A 57 -12.05 21.66 8.95
N LEU A 58 -11.75 20.81 7.97
CA LEU A 58 -10.39 20.65 7.45
C LEU A 58 -9.94 21.84 6.60
N GLN A 59 -10.86 22.50 5.90
CA GLN A 59 -10.57 23.72 5.15
C GLN A 59 -10.01 24.81 6.07
N GLY A 60 -10.56 24.97 7.28
CA GLY A 60 -10.03 25.91 8.27
C GLY A 60 -8.56 25.63 8.66
N VAL A 61 -8.15 24.36 8.72
CA VAL A 61 -6.74 23.97 8.95
C VAL A 61 -5.86 24.35 7.76
N VAL A 62 -6.35 24.14 6.54
CA VAL A 62 -5.64 24.51 5.31
C VAL A 62 -5.47 26.03 5.22
N ASP A 63 -6.52 26.79 5.52
CA ASP A 63 -6.50 28.25 5.46
C ASP A 63 -5.52 28.84 6.47
N TRP A 64 -5.53 28.32 7.70
CA TRP A 64 -4.55 28.67 8.73
C TRP A 64 -3.11 28.38 8.28
N PHE A 65 -2.84 27.18 7.75
CA PHE A 65 -1.50 26.81 7.31
C PHE A 65 -1.03 27.68 6.13
N ARG A 66 -1.93 27.93 5.17
CA ARG A 66 -1.69 28.79 4.01
C ARG A 66 -1.32 30.20 4.43
N GLU A 67 -2.05 30.77 5.41
CA GLU A 67 -1.75 32.11 5.96
C GLU A 67 -0.40 32.12 6.68
N ALA A 68 -0.11 31.11 7.50
CA ALA A 68 1.17 31.00 8.19
C ALA A 68 2.39 30.93 7.25
N VAL A 69 2.22 30.37 6.05
CA VAL A 69 3.29 30.24 5.03
C VAL A 69 3.27 31.40 4.02
N GLY A 70 2.26 32.30 4.08
CA GLY A 70 2.16 33.47 3.19
C GLY A 70 1.77 33.15 1.75
N ILE A 71 1.02 32.07 1.51
CA ILE A 71 0.61 31.65 0.14
C ILE A 71 -0.63 32.46 -0.30
N PRO A 72 -0.65 33.02 -1.54
CA PRO A 72 -1.76 33.84 -2.02
C PRO A 72 -3.11 33.08 -2.10
N MET A 73 -4.21 33.84 -2.01
CA MET A 73 -5.58 33.31 -2.07
C MET A 73 -5.98 32.96 -3.51
N GLU A 74 -5.45 31.86 -4.03
CA GLU A 74 -5.88 31.30 -5.31
C GLU A 74 -6.48 29.91 -5.14
N LYS A 75 -7.55 29.63 -5.90
CA LYS A 75 -8.25 28.33 -5.87
C LYS A 75 -7.28 27.16 -6.10
N LYS A 76 -6.37 27.31 -7.06
CA LYS A 76 -5.38 26.27 -7.41
C LYS A 76 -4.49 25.90 -6.22
N TYR A 77 -3.97 26.90 -5.48
CA TYR A 77 -3.13 26.64 -4.31
C TYR A 77 -3.92 26.00 -3.19
N ASN A 78 -5.16 26.42 -2.97
CA ASN A 78 -6.01 25.81 -1.96
C ASN A 78 -6.24 24.32 -2.22
N THR A 79 -6.64 23.94 -3.44
CA THR A 79 -6.86 22.53 -3.80
C THR A 79 -5.59 21.68 -3.65
N VAL A 80 -4.42 22.23 -3.99
CA VAL A 80 -3.12 21.55 -3.84
C VAL A 80 -2.75 21.38 -2.37
N LEU A 81 -2.89 22.43 -1.54
CA LEU A 81 -2.59 22.37 -0.11
C LEU A 81 -3.53 21.42 0.62
N PHE A 82 -4.82 21.44 0.29
CA PHE A 82 -5.80 20.52 0.83
C PHE A 82 -5.47 19.07 0.43
N GLY A 83 -5.14 18.83 -0.85
CA GLY A 83 -4.64 17.54 -1.31
C GLY A 83 -3.39 17.09 -0.55
N GLY A 84 -2.47 18.02 -0.26
CA GLY A 84 -1.31 17.81 0.59
C GLY A 84 -1.66 17.43 2.03
N LEU A 85 -2.63 18.09 2.65
CA LEU A 85 -3.11 17.75 4.00
C LEU A 85 -3.66 16.31 4.05
N ILE A 86 -4.51 15.95 3.08
CA ILE A 86 -5.07 14.58 2.98
C ILE A 86 -3.97 13.55 2.68
N GLY A 87 -3.01 13.89 1.82
CA GLY A 87 -1.84 13.06 1.54
C GLY A 87 -0.96 12.85 2.78
N SER A 88 -0.73 13.90 3.56
CA SER A 88 0.03 13.84 4.82
C SER A 88 -0.68 13.00 5.87
N LEU A 89 -2.00 13.12 6.02
CA LEU A 89 -2.78 12.26 6.89
C LEU A 89 -2.62 10.78 6.50
N PHE A 90 -2.73 10.48 5.21
CA PHE A 90 -2.53 9.12 4.70
C PHE A 90 -1.12 8.59 5.02
N SER A 91 -0.10 9.39 4.76
CA SER A 91 1.31 9.04 5.04
C SER A 91 1.58 8.87 6.52
N LEU A 92 0.98 9.68 7.40
CA LEU A 92 1.09 9.56 8.85
C LEU A 92 0.49 8.24 9.34
N LEU A 93 -0.71 7.89 8.86
CA LEU A 93 -1.35 6.62 9.20
C LEU A 93 -0.53 5.43 8.72
N GLN A 94 -0.01 5.49 7.49
CA GLN A 94 0.88 4.46 6.96
C GLN A 94 2.17 4.35 7.78
N PHE A 95 2.76 5.46 8.19
CA PHE A 95 3.95 5.49 9.03
C PHE A 95 3.72 4.82 10.38
N LEU A 96 2.58 5.09 11.03
CA LEU A 96 2.23 4.45 12.30
C LEU A 96 1.89 2.97 12.15
N ALA A 97 1.19 2.60 11.08
CA ALA A 97 0.75 1.23 10.83
C ALA A 97 1.88 0.30 10.36
N SER A 98 2.89 0.83 9.66
CA SER A 98 3.95 0.03 9.04
C SER A 98 4.79 -0.76 10.08
N PRO A 99 5.35 -0.15 11.15
CA PRO A 99 6.06 -0.90 12.19
C PRO A 99 5.18 -1.93 12.91
N LEU A 100 3.92 -1.57 13.19
CA LEU A 100 2.97 -2.45 13.86
C LEU A 100 2.67 -3.70 13.00
N THR A 101 2.40 -3.49 11.71
CA THR A 101 2.11 -4.57 10.76
C THR A 101 3.35 -5.45 10.55
N GLY A 102 4.54 -4.84 10.46
CA GLY A 102 5.82 -5.54 10.40
C GLY A 102 6.02 -6.48 11.60
N ALA A 103 5.95 -5.95 12.82
CA ALA A 103 6.11 -6.72 14.05
C ALA A 103 5.05 -7.83 14.21
N LEU A 104 3.79 -7.54 13.83
CA LEU A 104 2.73 -8.56 13.84
C LEU A 104 3.01 -9.69 12.85
N SER A 105 3.59 -9.37 11.69
CA SER A 105 3.94 -10.38 10.69
C SER A 105 5.16 -11.21 11.05
N ASP A 106 6.09 -10.68 11.85
CA ASP A 106 7.20 -11.48 12.41
C ASP A 106 6.65 -12.60 13.32
N ARG A 107 5.53 -12.34 14.02
CA ARG A 107 4.92 -13.30 14.95
C ARG A 107 3.93 -14.27 14.30
N HIS A 108 3.10 -13.78 13.38
CA HIS A 108 1.98 -14.55 12.81
C HIS A 108 2.25 -15.02 11.37
N GLY A 109 3.39 -14.65 10.79
CA GLY A 109 3.76 -14.93 9.41
C GLY A 109 3.41 -13.80 8.44
N ARG A 110 4.05 -13.81 7.27
CA ARG A 110 3.90 -12.72 6.28
C ARG A 110 2.59 -12.84 5.51
N ARG A 111 2.17 -14.05 5.15
CA ARG A 111 0.97 -14.28 4.32
C ARG A 111 -0.33 -13.89 5.03
N PRO A 112 -0.59 -14.23 6.31
CA PRO A 112 -1.84 -13.86 6.98
C PRO A 112 -1.97 -12.34 7.12
N LEU A 113 -0.86 -11.65 7.38
CA LEU A 113 -0.83 -10.19 7.48
C LEU A 113 -0.99 -9.52 6.11
N LEU A 114 -0.41 -10.08 5.05
CA LEU A 114 -0.67 -9.62 3.67
C LEU A 114 -2.15 -9.74 3.33
N LEU A 115 -2.78 -10.89 3.60
CA LEU A 115 -4.22 -11.08 3.38
C LEU A 115 -5.07 -10.08 4.18
N LEU A 116 -4.74 -9.86 5.46
CA LEU A 116 -5.47 -8.94 6.33
C LEU A 116 -5.36 -7.49 5.82
N THR A 117 -4.15 -7.04 5.49
CA THR A 117 -3.91 -5.68 4.99
C THR A 117 -4.56 -5.45 3.63
N THR A 118 -4.46 -6.41 2.70
CA THR A 118 -5.13 -6.32 1.39
C THR A 118 -6.66 -6.37 1.52
N LEU A 119 -7.21 -7.15 2.45
CA LEU A 119 -8.65 -7.14 2.74
C LEU A 119 -9.12 -5.77 3.26
N GLY A 120 -8.32 -5.14 4.12
CA GLY A 120 -8.56 -3.78 4.60
C GLY A 120 -8.51 -2.74 3.48
N LEU A 121 -7.54 -2.85 2.57
CA LEU A 121 -7.46 -2.01 1.36
C LEU A 121 -8.66 -2.22 0.43
N MET A 122 -9.08 -3.46 0.22
CA MET A 122 -10.28 -3.78 -0.57
C MET A 122 -11.52 -3.13 0.05
N SER A 123 -11.67 -3.23 1.37
CA SER A 123 -12.77 -2.59 2.11
C SER A 123 -12.74 -1.07 2.01
N SER A 124 -11.53 -0.47 2.09
CA SER A 124 -11.31 0.95 1.85
C SER A 124 -11.79 1.38 0.46
N TYR A 125 -11.39 0.67 -0.61
CA TYR A 125 -11.86 0.99 -1.96
C TYR A 125 -13.37 0.78 -2.14
N ALA A 126 -13.97 -0.18 -1.45
CA ALA A 126 -15.43 -0.34 -1.44
C ALA A 126 -16.13 0.88 -0.84
N VAL A 127 -15.61 1.42 0.27
CA VAL A 127 -16.10 2.69 0.86
C VAL A 127 -15.95 3.84 -0.14
N TRP A 128 -14.83 3.93 -0.85
CA TRP A 128 -14.64 4.97 -1.87
C TRP A 128 -15.65 4.86 -3.02
N ALA A 129 -15.91 3.64 -3.51
CA ALA A 129 -16.83 3.38 -4.62
C ALA A 129 -18.28 3.81 -4.31
N VAL A 130 -18.68 3.79 -3.04
CA VAL A 130 -20.02 4.21 -2.60
C VAL A 130 -20.04 5.60 -1.94
N SER A 131 -18.90 6.30 -1.89
CA SER A 131 -18.76 7.58 -1.18
C SER A 131 -19.65 8.67 -1.78
N ARG A 132 -20.54 9.24 -0.95
CA ARG A 132 -21.42 10.37 -1.30
C ARG A 132 -21.16 11.64 -0.50
N SER A 133 -20.32 11.56 0.53
CA SER A 133 -19.94 12.69 1.38
C SER A 133 -18.42 12.74 1.53
N PHE A 134 -17.91 13.91 1.92
CA PHE A 134 -16.47 14.06 2.17
C PHE A 134 -16.04 13.24 3.37
N GLY A 135 -16.89 13.09 4.39
CA GLY A 135 -16.64 12.19 5.52
C GLY A 135 -16.40 10.73 5.12
N MET A 136 -17.18 10.18 4.17
CA MET A 136 -16.96 8.83 3.64
C MET A 136 -15.64 8.74 2.85
N PHE A 137 -15.32 9.77 2.07
CA PHE A 137 -14.06 9.85 1.36
C PHE A 137 -12.86 9.90 2.31
N LEU A 138 -12.97 10.66 3.40
CA LEU A 138 -11.95 10.72 4.44
C LEU A 138 -11.82 9.37 5.15
N LEU A 139 -12.93 8.70 5.45
CA LEU A 139 -12.92 7.35 6.03
C LEU A 139 -12.20 6.34 5.11
N PHE A 140 -12.46 6.40 3.80
CA PHE A 140 -11.72 5.63 2.80
C PHE A 140 -10.20 5.85 2.97
N ARG A 141 -9.75 7.11 3.01
CA ARG A 141 -8.32 7.45 3.18
C ARG A 141 -7.74 6.94 4.49
N VAL A 142 -8.51 7.00 5.58
CA VAL A 142 -8.08 6.54 6.91
C VAL A 142 -7.89 5.02 6.92
N ILE A 143 -8.90 4.26 6.50
CA ILE A 143 -8.83 2.79 6.41
C ILE A 143 -7.68 2.39 5.48
N GLY A 144 -7.57 3.06 4.32
CA GLY A 144 -6.54 2.79 3.34
C GLY A 144 -5.14 3.01 3.90
N GLY A 145 -4.92 4.12 4.62
CA GLY A 145 -3.62 4.44 5.24
C GLY A 145 -3.22 3.44 6.33
N VAL A 146 -4.16 3.10 7.22
CA VAL A 146 -3.92 2.11 8.29
C VAL A 146 -3.62 0.72 7.71
N CYS A 147 -4.26 0.35 6.60
CA CYS A 147 -4.06 -0.94 5.95
C CYS A 147 -2.91 -0.94 4.91
N LYS A 148 -2.20 0.18 4.70
CA LYS A 148 -1.10 0.33 3.71
C LYS A 148 0.24 -0.27 4.19
N GLY A 149 0.19 -1.36 4.98
CA GLY A 149 1.36 -2.08 5.48
C GLY A 149 1.94 -3.10 4.50
N ASN A 150 1.21 -3.43 3.43
CA ASN A 150 1.56 -4.45 2.44
C ASN A 150 2.94 -4.23 1.79
N VAL A 151 3.33 -2.99 1.51
CA VAL A 151 4.66 -2.68 0.94
C VAL A 151 5.78 -3.11 1.89
N SER A 152 5.65 -2.80 3.18
CA SER A 152 6.63 -3.19 4.19
C SER A 152 6.71 -4.72 4.30
N LEU A 153 5.57 -5.41 4.30
CA LEU A 153 5.51 -6.88 4.30
C LEU A 153 6.20 -7.49 3.07
N CYS A 154 5.98 -6.95 1.89
CA CYS A 154 6.64 -7.37 0.66
C CYS A 154 8.16 -7.17 0.72
N THR A 155 8.63 -6.04 1.26
CA THR A 155 10.07 -5.83 1.48
C THR A 155 10.66 -6.82 2.48
N ALA A 156 9.91 -7.18 3.53
CA ALA A 156 10.32 -8.19 4.50
C ALA A 156 10.40 -9.58 3.87
N VAL A 157 9.40 -9.98 3.07
CA VAL A 157 9.41 -11.25 2.31
C VAL A 157 10.64 -11.35 1.40
N VAL A 158 11.02 -10.26 0.72
CA VAL A 158 12.23 -10.22 -0.10
C VAL A 158 13.50 -10.27 0.76
N ALA A 159 13.51 -9.61 1.93
CA ALA A 159 14.65 -9.62 2.85
C ALA A 159 14.88 -11.02 3.47
N ASP A 160 13.83 -11.80 3.65
CA ASP A 160 13.85 -13.17 4.16
C ASP A 160 14.42 -14.18 3.13
N LEU A 161 14.73 -13.76 1.89
CA LEU A 161 15.35 -14.63 0.89
C LEU A 161 16.80 -15.02 1.26
N PRO A 162 17.20 -16.28 1.03
CA PRO A 162 18.44 -16.83 1.59
C PRO A 162 19.71 -16.23 0.97
N CYS A 163 19.70 -15.82 -0.31
CA CYS A 163 20.91 -15.36 -0.99
C CYS A 163 20.90 -13.83 -1.23
N PRO A 164 22.02 -13.12 -0.96
CA PRO A 164 22.10 -11.67 -1.14
C PRO A 164 21.76 -11.20 -2.56
N LYS A 165 22.15 -11.98 -3.58
CA LYS A 165 21.85 -11.67 -4.98
C LYS A 165 20.34 -11.67 -5.26
N ALA A 166 19.58 -12.60 -4.67
CA ALA A 166 18.11 -12.60 -4.80
C ALA A 166 17.47 -11.44 -4.04
N ARG A 167 17.97 -11.09 -2.85
CA ARG A 167 17.48 -9.92 -2.10
C ARG A 167 17.64 -8.63 -2.91
N ASN A 168 18.82 -8.41 -3.49
CA ASN A 168 19.09 -7.24 -4.33
C ASN A 168 18.19 -7.21 -5.58
N ARG A 169 18.03 -8.36 -6.25
CA ARG A 169 17.12 -8.49 -7.40
C ARG A 169 15.67 -8.22 -7.00
N GLY A 170 15.22 -8.76 -5.87
CA GLY A 170 13.87 -8.56 -5.36
C GLY A 170 13.60 -7.09 -5.04
N MET A 171 14.52 -6.41 -4.35
CA MET A 171 14.41 -4.98 -4.05
C MET A 171 14.38 -4.14 -5.34
N ALA A 172 15.16 -4.51 -6.36
CA ALA A 172 15.09 -3.87 -7.67
C ALA A 172 13.71 -4.09 -8.34
N MET A 173 13.15 -5.30 -8.28
CA MET A 173 11.82 -5.60 -8.82
C MET A 173 10.70 -4.85 -8.10
N ILE A 174 10.81 -4.63 -6.78
CA ILE A 174 9.91 -3.74 -6.03
C ILE A 174 9.94 -2.34 -6.64
N GLY A 175 11.13 -1.78 -6.89
CA GLY A 175 11.29 -0.48 -7.57
C GLY A 175 10.61 -0.44 -8.94
N VAL A 176 10.76 -1.49 -9.76
CA VAL A 176 10.09 -1.60 -11.07
C VAL A 176 8.56 -1.60 -10.92
N ALA A 177 8.02 -2.32 -9.93
CA ALA A 177 6.57 -2.32 -9.67
C ALA A 177 6.07 -0.91 -9.32
N PHE A 178 6.81 -0.16 -8.48
CA PHE A 178 6.53 1.25 -8.18
C PHE A 178 6.52 2.11 -9.44
N SER A 179 7.56 2.03 -10.27
CA SER A 179 7.65 2.81 -11.50
C SER A 179 6.48 2.51 -12.45
N LEU A 180 6.14 1.23 -12.65
CA LEU A 180 5.03 0.84 -13.52
C LEU A 180 3.68 1.29 -12.95
N GLY A 181 3.43 1.05 -11.67
CA GLY A 181 2.19 1.44 -11.01
C GLY A 181 1.96 2.94 -11.06
N PHE A 182 2.97 3.75 -10.70
CA PHE A 182 2.87 5.21 -10.73
C PHE A 182 2.86 5.82 -12.15
N THR A 183 3.30 5.08 -13.18
CA THR A 183 3.20 5.52 -14.57
C THR A 183 1.83 5.19 -15.16
N VAL A 184 1.39 3.94 -15.02
CA VAL A 184 0.19 3.43 -15.69
C VAL A 184 -1.07 3.78 -14.91
N GLY A 185 -1.04 3.71 -13.58
CA GLY A 185 -2.22 3.89 -12.76
C GLY A 185 -2.86 5.29 -12.85
N PRO A 186 -2.10 6.42 -12.79
CA PRO A 186 -2.68 7.74 -13.02
C PRO A 186 -3.31 7.89 -14.41
N LEU A 187 -2.68 7.33 -15.45
CA LEU A 187 -3.22 7.36 -16.81
C LEU A 187 -4.57 6.62 -16.88
N MET A 188 -4.66 5.43 -16.29
CA MET A 188 -5.91 4.67 -16.18
C MET A 188 -6.96 5.46 -15.38
N GLY A 189 -6.57 6.08 -14.27
CA GLY A 189 -7.48 6.81 -13.39
C GLY A 189 -8.13 8.00 -14.11
N ALA A 190 -7.32 8.77 -14.85
CA ALA A 190 -7.81 9.87 -15.67
C ALA A 190 -8.72 9.38 -16.80
N TYR A 191 -8.33 8.32 -17.53
CA TYR A 191 -9.10 7.76 -18.64
C TYR A 191 -10.49 7.28 -18.18
N PHE A 192 -10.56 6.45 -17.14
CA PHE A 192 -11.82 5.92 -16.63
C PHE A 192 -12.69 7.00 -15.96
N ALA A 193 -12.09 8.06 -15.42
CA ALA A 193 -12.86 9.18 -14.90
C ALA A 193 -13.58 9.98 -16.00
N ILE A 194 -12.94 10.14 -17.17
CA ILE A 194 -13.57 10.78 -18.33
C ILE A 194 -14.75 9.93 -18.83
N SER A 195 -14.55 8.61 -18.95
CA SER A 195 -15.61 7.66 -19.37
C SER A 195 -16.76 7.56 -18.35
N SER A 196 -16.50 7.76 -17.07
CA SER A 196 -17.57 7.79 -16.05
C SER A 196 -18.52 8.97 -16.25
N ARG A 197 -18.00 10.16 -16.60
CA ARG A 197 -18.82 11.36 -16.83
C ARG A 197 -19.83 11.18 -17.96
N THR A 198 -19.45 10.46 -19.02
CA THR A 198 -20.34 10.22 -20.16
C THR A 198 -21.48 9.27 -19.82
N SER A 199 -21.34 8.48 -18.75
CA SER A 199 -22.34 7.50 -18.31
C SER A 199 -23.30 8.03 -17.24
N GLY A 200 -23.20 9.32 -16.86
CA GLY A 200 -24.04 9.95 -15.83
C GLY A 200 -23.67 9.59 -14.38
N ASN A 201 -22.60 8.81 -14.17
CA ASN A 201 -22.08 8.49 -12.85
C ASN A 201 -21.16 9.61 -12.32
N VAL A 202 -20.89 9.59 -11.01
CA VAL A 202 -19.89 10.50 -10.44
C VAL A 202 -18.53 10.13 -11.04
N PHE A 203 -17.75 11.13 -11.45
CA PHE A 203 -16.55 10.91 -12.27
C PHE A 203 -15.52 9.98 -11.61
N PHE A 204 -15.43 9.96 -10.27
CA PHE A 204 -14.49 9.10 -9.55
C PHE A 204 -15.01 7.68 -9.26
N GLN A 205 -16.28 7.37 -9.56
CA GLN A 205 -16.90 6.09 -9.22
C GLN A 205 -16.31 4.92 -10.01
N THR A 206 -16.16 5.04 -11.34
CA THR A 206 -15.53 3.99 -12.16
C THR A 206 -14.06 3.74 -11.79
N PRO A 207 -13.22 4.77 -11.60
CA PRO A 207 -11.87 4.58 -11.04
C PRO A 207 -11.87 3.88 -9.67
N ALA A 208 -12.82 4.20 -8.78
CA ALA A 208 -12.92 3.54 -7.47
C ALA A 208 -13.29 2.06 -7.58
N LEU A 209 -14.23 1.70 -8.46
CA LEU A 209 -14.58 0.31 -8.75
C LEU A 209 -13.40 -0.45 -9.38
N LEU A 210 -12.62 0.21 -10.23
CA LEU A 210 -11.41 -0.39 -10.81
C LEU A 210 -10.33 -0.62 -9.75
N ALA A 211 -10.13 0.31 -8.82
CA ALA A 211 -9.23 0.13 -7.68
C ALA A 211 -9.68 -1.04 -6.79
N LEU A 212 -10.99 -1.15 -6.54
CA LEU A 212 -11.59 -2.28 -5.82
C LEU A 212 -11.33 -3.61 -6.55
N ALA A 213 -11.49 -3.65 -7.88
CA ALA A 213 -11.22 -4.83 -8.69
C ALA A 213 -9.74 -5.25 -8.63
N PHE A 214 -8.81 -4.29 -8.71
CA PHE A 214 -7.37 -4.57 -8.53
C PHE A 214 -7.07 -5.14 -7.15
N SER A 215 -7.65 -4.56 -6.09
CA SER A 215 -7.46 -5.04 -4.73
C SER A 215 -8.07 -6.42 -4.49
N ALA A 216 -9.21 -6.73 -5.13
CA ALA A 216 -9.82 -8.06 -5.07
C ALA A 216 -8.99 -9.10 -5.83
N ALA A 217 -8.44 -8.72 -7.00
CA ALA A 217 -7.51 -9.56 -7.75
C ALA A 217 -6.23 -9.83 -6.95
N ASP A 218 -5.70 -8.81 -6.27
CA ASP A 218 -4.53 -8.95 -5.39
C ASP A 218 -4.82 -9.89 -4.22
N LEU A 219 -5.96 -9.71 -3.53
CA LEU A 219 -6.39 -10.58 -2.43
C LEU A 219 -6.49 -12.04 -2.88
N LEU A 220 -7.14 -12.28 -4.03
CA LEU A 220 -7.27 -13.61 -4.63
C LEU A 220 -5.90 -14.19 -4.99
N PHE A 221 -5.02 -13.37 -5.56
CA PHE A 221 -3.67 -13.79 -5.92
C PHE A 221 -2.85 -14.19 -4.69
N ILE A 222 -2.84 -13.40 -3.62
CA ILE A 222 -2.17 -13.72 -2.36
C ILE A 222 -2.75 -15.00 -1.77
N TRP A 223 -4.08 -15.15 -1.79
CA TRP A 223 -4.74 -16.32 -1.24
C TRP A 223 -4.34 -17.60 -1.97
N LEU A 224 -4.26 -17.58 -3.30
CA LEU A 224 -3.93 -18.75 -4.12
C LEU A 224 -2.43 -19.05 -4.20
N MET A 225 -1.60 -18.02 -4.39
CA MET A 225 -0.23 -18.18 -4.90
C MET A 225 0.86 -18.02 -3.84
N LEU A 226 0.58 -17.32 -2.74
CA LEU A 226 1.62 -17.05 -1.74
C LEU A 226 1.68 -18.19 -0.71
N PRO A 227 2.74 -19.01 -0.67
CA PRO A 227 2.95 -19.99 0.41
C PRO A 227 3.29 -19.27 1.72
N GLU A 228 3.02 -19.90 2.86
CA GLU A 228 3.42 -19.36 4.16
C GLU A 228 4.95 -19.28 4.24
N THR A 229 5.48 -18.11 4.61
CA THR A 229 6.93 -17.87 4.65
C THR A 229 7.54 -18.07 6.04
N LEU A 230 6.73 -18.22 7.09
CA LEU A 230 7.22 -18.47 8.45
C LEU A 230 7.39 -19.97 8.71
N PRO A 231 8.60 -20.46 9.05
CA PRO A 231 8.80 -21.81 9.58
C PRO A 231 8.10 -21.92 10.95
N LYS A 232 7.35 -23.01 11.19
CA LYS A 232 6.47 -23.17 12.37
C LYS A 232 7.19 -23.21 13.74
N ASP A 233 8.52 -23.18 13.81
CA ASP A 233 9.28 -23.63 14.98
C ASP A 233 10.03 -22.56 15.80
N VAL A 234 9.80 -21.26 15.60
CA VAL A 234 10.43 -20.24 16.47
C VAL A 234 9.38 -19.43 17.23
N LYS A 235 8.91 -19.97 18.35
CA LYS A 235 8.22 -19.20 19.39
C LYS A 235 9.21 -18.24 20.03
N VAL A 236 9.29 -17.00 19.55
CA VAL A 236 10.03 -15.94 20.25
C VAL A 236 9.24 -15.57 21.51
N SER A 237 9.74 -16.01 22.66
CA SER A 237 9.25 -15.61 23.98
C SER A 237 9.58 -14.13 24.22
N LEU A 238 8.55 -13.29 24.33
CA LEU A 238 8.65 -11.83 24.53
C LEU A 238 9.19 -11.40 25.92
N TRP A 239 9.69 -12.33 26.75
CA TRP A 239 10.08 -12.05 28.14
C TRP A 239 11.38 -12.73 28.59
N SER A 240 12.41 -12.83 27.74
CA SER A 240 13.75 -13.16 28.22
C SER A 240 14.63 -11.91 28.29
N THR A 241 14.44 -11.11 29.33
CA THR A 241 15.51 -10.26 29.85
C THR A 241 16.59 -11.21 30.38
N ASN A 242 17.66 -11.43 29.62
CA ASN A 242 18.98 -11.73 30.19
C ASN A 242 20.08 -11.59 29.15
N ALA A 243 21.06 -10.78 29.52
CA ALA A 243 22.26 -10.47 28.80
C ALA A 243 23.18 -11.70 28.67
N THR A 244 23.27 -12.31 27.49
CA THR A 244 24.51 -12.91 26.95
C THR A 244 24.27 -13.41 25.52
N ARG A 245 24.60 -12.58 24.52
CA ARG A 245 24.88 -13.04 23.16
C ARG A 245 26.10 -12.29 22.62
N VAL A 246 27.25 -12.61 23.19
CA VAL A 246 28.56 -12.49 22.53
C VAL A 246 29.11 -13.92 22.53
N HIS A 247 29.55 -14.42 21.37
CA HIS A 247 30.09 -15.77 21.09
C HIS A 247 29.24 -16.81 20.34
N ALA A 248 28.47 -16.41 19.32
CA ALA A 248 27.98 -17.41 18.34
C ALA A 248 28.02 -16.94 16.88
N PHE A 249 29.12 -16.28 16.49
CA PHE A 249 29.47 -16.05 15.09
C PHE A 249 30.97 -16.28 14.90
N ALA A 250 31.38 -17.56 14.94
CA ALA A 250 32.71 -17.98 14.51
C ALA A 250 32.72 -19.50 14.29
N THR A 251 32.00 -20.01 13.28
CA THR A 251 32.46 -21.11 12.41
C THR A 251 31.37 -21.44 11.37
N TYR A 252 31.86 -21.81 10.18
CA TYR A 252 31.19 -22.14 8.92
C TYR A 252 30.96 -20.97 7.96
#